data_AF-A0A6J6GYC2-F1
#
_entry.id   AF-A0A6J6GYC2-F1
#
_cell.length_a   1.000
_cell.length_b   1.000
_cell.length_c   1.000
_cell.angle_alpha   90.00
_cell.angle_beta   90.00
_cell.angle_gamma   90.00
#
_symmetry.space_group_name_H-M   'P 1'
#
loop_
_entity.id
_entity.type
_entity.pdbx_description
1 polymer ?
#
loop_
_entity_poly.entity_id
_entity_poly.type
_entity_poly.pdbx_seq_one_letter_code
_entity_poly.pdbx_strand_id
1 'polypeptide(L)'
;MGPVCTIMVGRVDDWVKVSVEKTGVTIDPASLEWAGVAVFKNAHKIYKERGYRTRLLSAAFRNHMHWSEIIGGDAVISPPFAWQVKANESGIIPNPNSVEEPMDPNILNPMLEKIPEFRKMYDVDGLKVEEFTNFGATLRTLRGFLQSVNDLEAFVRDVTVPNPDN
;
A
#
# COMPACT_ATOMS: atom_id res chain seq x y z
N MET A 1 16.61 13.23 9.23
CA MET A 1 15.55 12.34 8.68
C MET A 1 16.24 11.25 7.88
N GLY A 2 16.16 9.99 8.29
CA GLY A 2 16.81 8.86 7.60
C GLY A 2 16.02 8.40 6.35
N PRO A 3 16.63 7.63 5.44
CA PRO A 3 15.96 7.13 4.24
C PRO A 3 14.79 6.22 4.60
N VAL A 4 13.74 6.28 3.78
CA VAL A 4 12.54 5.44 3.92
C VAL A 4 12.23 4.72 2.60
N CYS A 5 11.69 3.51 2.71
CA CYS A 5 11.10 2.76 1.60
C CYS A 5 9.59 2.71 1.80
N THR A 6 8.85 3.35 0.90
CA THR A 6 7.39 3.48 1.01
C THR A 6 6.70 2.25 0.44
N ILE A 7 5.85 1.61 1.24
CA ILE A 7 4.84 0.67 0.78
C ILE A 7 3.50 1.41 0.79
N MET A 8 2.93 1.61 -0.39
CA MET A 8 1.60 2.19 -0.56
C MET A 8 0.54 1.13 -0.25
N VAL A 9 0.36 0.80 1.03
CA VAL A 9 -0.45 -0.33 1.51
C VAL A 9 -1.85 -0.35 0.93
N GLY A 10 -2.54 0.79 0.83
CA GLY A 10 -3.87 0.81 0.22
C GLY A 10 -3.88 0.65 -1.30
N ARG A 11 -2.77 0.92 -2.00
CA ARG A 11 -2.65 0.58 -3.43
C ARG A 11 -2.37 -0.91 -3.65
N VAL A 12 -1.78 -1.59 -2.67
CA VAL A 12 -1.67 -3.06 -2.68
C VAL A 12 -3.07 -3.67 -2.60
N ASP A 13 -3.91 -3.20 -1.66
CA ASP A 13 -5.32 -3.61 -1.56
C ASP A 13 -6.08 -3.36 -2.87
N ASP A 14 -5.97 -2.15 -3.44
CA ASP A 14 -6.63 -1.81 -4.70
C ASP A 14 -6.20 -2.72 -5.86
N TRP A 15 -4.94 -3.19 -5.86
CA TRP A 15 -4.42 -4.05 -6.91
C TRP A 15 -4.89 -5.49 -6.77
N VAL A 16 -4.88 -6.05 -5.55
CA VAL A 16 -5.41 -7.41 -5.34
C VAL A 16 -6.89 -7.49 -5.68
N LYS A 17 -7.68 -6.45 -5.35
CA LYS A 17 -9.11 -6.38 -5.71
C LYS A 17 -9.32 -6.41 -7.22
N VAL A 18 -8.55 -5.60 -7.97
CA VAL A 18 -8.60 -5.62 -9.44
C VAL A 18 -8.11 -6.94 -10.02
N SER A 19 -7.09 -7.57 -9.43
CA SER A 19 -6.64 -8.88 -9.87
C SER A 19 -7.75 -9.93 -9.70
N VAL A 20 -8.39 -9.97 -8.52
CA VAL A 20 -9.45 -10.92 -8.20
C VAL A 20 -10.63 -10.77 -9.15
N GLU A 21 -11.06 -9.53 -9.41
CA GLU A 21 -12.12 -9.22 -10.37
C GLU A 21 -11.78 -9.74 -11.78
N LYS A 22 -10.56 -9.50 -12.25
CA LYS A 22 -10.10 -9.93 -13.58
C LYS A 22 -10.01 -11.45 -13.73
N THR A 23 -9.62 -12.15 -12.66
CA THR A 23 -9.40 -13.60 -12.70
C THR A 23 -10.62 -14.41 -12.27
N GLY A 24 -11.67 -13.77 -11.77
CA GLY A 24 -12.87 -14.45 -11.27
C GLY A 24 -12.62 -15.32 -10.04
N VAL A 25 -11.61 -14.99 -9.23
CA VAL A 25 -11.23 -15.77 -8.03
C VAL A 25 -12.26 -15.55 -6.93
N THR A 26 -12.76 -16.64 -6.34
CA THR A 26 -13.64 -16.57 -5.17
C THR A 26 -12.85 -16.63 -3.87
N ILE A 27 -12.89 -15.54 -3.10
CA ILE A 27 -12.25 -15.36 -1.80
C ILE A 27 -13.17 -14.52 -0.89
N ASP A 28 -12.99 -14.61 0.43
CA ASP A 28 -13.62 -13.68 1.36
C ASP A 28 -13.20 -12.24 1.00
N PRO A 29 -14.15 -11.34 0.66
CA PRO A 29 -13.83 -9.95 0.33
C PRO A 29 -13.11 -9.22 1.46
N ALA A 30 -13.36 -9.57 2.73
CA ALA A 30 -12.73 -8.92 3.86
C ALA A 30 -11.20 -9.14 3.88
N SER A 31 -10.73 -10.29 3.39
CA SER A 31 -9.29 -10.58 3.29
C SER A 31 -8.56 -9.59 2.37
N LEU A 32 -9.25 -9.02 1.38
CA LEU A 32 -8.64 -8.08 0.42
C LEU A 32 -8.32 -6.71 1.02
N GLU A 33 -8.85 -6.38 2.20
CA GLU A 33 -8.50 -5.17 2.96
C GLU A 33 -7.23 -5.34 3.79
N TRP A 34 -6.65 -6.55 3.82
CA TRP A 34 -5.47 -6.90 4.61
C TRP A 34 -4.20 -7.08 3.78
N ALA A 35 -4.28 -7.01 2.45
CA ALA A 35 -3.15 -7.31 1.57
C ALA A 35 -1.97 -6.36 1.81
N GLY A 36 -2.25 -5.05 1.94
CA GLY A 36 -1.26 -4.03 2.26
C GLY A 36 -0.60 -4.26 3.62
N VAL A 37 -1.39 -4.61 4.64
CA VAL A 37 -0.89 -4.94 5.99
C VAL A 37 0.03 -6.16 5.94
N ALA A 38 -0.40 -7.23 5.26
CA ALA A 38 0.37 -8.47 5.13
C ALA A 38 1.72 -8.24 4.46
N VAL A 39 1.73 -7.52 3.34
CA VAL A 39 2.96 -7.16 2.61
C VAL A 39 3.87 -6.30 3.50
N PHE A 40 3.32 -5.33 4.22
CA PHE A 40 4.11 -4.46 5.10
C PHE A 40 4.77 -5.24 6.24
N LYS A 41 4.00 -6.05 6.97
CA LYS A 41 4.52 -6.85 8.09
C LYS A 41 5.60 -7.83 7.63
N ASN A 42 5.40 -8.49 6.49
CA ASN A 42 6.41 -9.40 5.94
C ASN A 42 7.68 -8.66 5.53
N ALA A 43 7.55 -7.52 4.84
CA ALA A 43 8.69 -6.68 4.49
C ALA A 43 9.44 -6.18 5.74
N HIS A 44 8.71 -5.79 6.79
CA HIS A 44 9.29 -5.32 8.04
C HIS A 44 10.15 -6.40 8.72
N LYS A 45 9.60 -7.61 8.83
CA LYS A 45 10.32 -8.79 9.33
C LYS A 45 11.61 -9.03 8.52
N ILE A 46 11.52 -9.04 7.19
CA ILE A 46 12.68 -9.25 6.31
C ILE A 46 13.73 -8.16 6.48
N TYR A 47 13.32 -6.89 6.59
CA TYR A 47 14.23 -5.76 6.77
C TYR A 47 15.01 -5.88 8.08
N LYS A 48 14.33 -6.29 9.15
CA LYS A 48 14.93 -6.56 10.47
C LYS A 48 15.90 -7.73 10.40
N GLU A 49 15.49 -8.87 9.83
CA GLU A 49 16.33 -10.07 9.68
C GLU A 49 17.58 -9.81 8.84
N ARG A 50 17.48 -8.99 7.78
CA ARG A 50 18.60 -8.62 6.90
C ARG A 50 19.41 -7.41 7.41
N GLY A 51 19.02 -6.79 8.52
CA GLY A 51 19.72 -5.65 9.11
C GLY A 51 19.73 -4.39 8.25
N TYR A 52 18.67 -4.15 7.47
CA TYR A 52 18.59 -2.94 6.64
C TYR A 52 18.41 -1.68 7.48
N ARG A 53 19.10 -0.60 7.07
CA ARG A 53 19.01 0.72 7.71
C ARG A 53 17.84 1.57 7.21
N THR A 54 17.33 1.26 6.01
CA THR A 54 16.19 1.95 5.44
C THR A 54 14.93 1.55 6.19
N ARG A 55 14.15 2.52 6.64
CA ARG A 55 12.91 2.24 7.39
C ARG A 55 11.75 2.08 6.43
N LEU A 56 10.78 1.24 6.77
CA LEU A 56 9.55 1.13 5.99
C LEU A 56 8.61 2.28 6.32
N LEU A 57 7.88 2.75 5.31
CA LEU A 57 6.88 3.81 5.45
C LEU A 57 5.53 3.34 4.90
N SER A 58 4.49 3.36 5.74
CA SER A 58 3.11 3.02 5.37
C SER A 58 2.38 4.25 4.82
N ALA A 59 1.87 4.17 3.58
CA ALA A 59 1.21 5.28 2.89
C ALA A 59 -0.05 4.85 2.11
N ALA A 60 -0.79 5.85 1.59
CA ALA A 60 -1.93 5.68 0.68
C ALA A 60 -3.11 4.89 1.27
N PHE A 61 -3.62 5.31 2.43
CA PHE A 61 -4.59 4.56 3.24
C PHE A 61 -5.99 4.40 2.59
N ARG A 62 -6.73 3.37 3.04
CA ARG A 62 -8.08 2.97 2.58
C ARG A 62 -8.99 2.55 3.73
N ASN A 63 -8.39 2.00 4.78
CA ASN A 63 -9.02 1.63 6.05
C ASN A 63 -8.05 1.97 7.20
N HIS A 64 -8.50 1.82 8.45
CA HIS A 64 -7.69 2.14 9.63
C HIS A 64 -6.54 1.15 9.87
N MET A 65 -6.63 -0.08 9.33
CA MET A 65 -5.67 -1.16 9.58
C MET A 65 -4.28 -0.83 9.02
N HIS A 66 -4.23 -0.02 7.96
CA HIS A 66 -2.99 0.59 7.44
C HIS A 66 -2.22 1.47 8.44
N TRP A 67 -2.84 1.77 9.58
CA TRP A 67 -2.20 2.33 10.77
C TRP A 67 -2.27 1.38 11.97
N SER A 68 -3.46 0.94 12.38
CA SER A 68 -3.64 0.21 13.66
C SER A 68 -2.88 -1.12 13.71
N GLU A 69 -2.64 -1.75 12.56
CA GLU A 69 -1.96 -3.04 12.43
C GLU A 69 -0.47 -2.93 12.11
N ILE A 70 0.08 -1.71 12.03
CA ILE A 70 1.46 -1.45 11.56
C ILE A 70 2.23 -0.56 12.57
N ILE A 71 1.84 -0.55 13.84
CA ILE A 71 2.50 0.29 14.86
C ILE A 71 3.72 -0.43 15.44
N GLY A 72 4.82 0.32 15.60
CA GLY A 72 6.06 -0.14 16.22
C GLY A 72 7.20 -0.35 15.20
N GLY A 73 8.24 -1.06 15.63
CA GLY A 73 9.27 -1.61 14.75
C GLY A 73 10.14 -0.61 13.96
N ASP A 74 10.28 0.65 14.40
CA ASP A 74 10.97 1.71 13.63
C ASP A 74 10.38 1.94 12.22
N ALA A 75 9.07 1.76 12.09
CA ALA A 75 8.30 2.11 10.90
C ALA A 75 7.83 3.58 10.93
N VAL A 76 7.67 4.18 9.75
CA VAL A 76 7.08 5.51 9.57
C VAL A 76 5.65 5.37 9.08
N ILE A 77 4.72 6.12 9.67
CA ILE A 77 3.31 6.13 9.28
C ILE A 77 2.97 7.51 8.71
N SER A 78 2.51 7.59 7.45
CA SER A 78 2.15 8.84 6.79
C SER A 78 0.69 8.85 6.30
N PRO A 79 -0.28 8.91 7.22
CA PRO A 79 -1.70 9.00 6.87
C PRO A 79 -2.02 10.36 6.23
N PRO A 80 -2.84 10.41 5.16
CA PRO A 80 -3.45 11.65 4.70
C PRO A 80 -4.27 12.32 5.82
N PHE A 81 -4.48 13.63 5.75
CA PHE A 81 -5.16 14.40 6.80
C PHE A 81 -6.51 13.78 7.24
N ALA A 82 -7.36 13.41 6.28
CA ALA A 82 -8.66 12.78 6.60
C ALA A 82 -8.51 11.48 7.41
N TRP A 83 -7.43 10.70 7.19
CA TRP A 83 -7.15 9.50 7.97
C TRP A 83 -6.58 9.80 9.35
N GLN A 84 -5.85 10.91 9.51
CA GLN A 84 -5.40 11.37 10.83
C GLN A 84 -6.59 11.73 11.71
N VAL A 85 -7.55 12.49 11.17
CA VAL A 85 -8.79 12.86 11.88
C VAL A 85 -9.55 11.59 12.27
N LYS A 86 -9.79 10.68 11.32
CA LYS A 86 -10.48 9.41 11.59
C LYS A 86 -9.77 8.58 12.66
N ALA A 87 -8.43 8.49 12.64
CA ALA A 87 -7.68 7.74 13.63
C ALA A 87 -7.88 8.32 15.04
N ASN A 88 -7.77 9.65 15.18
CA ASN A 88 -7.97 10.35 16.45
C ASN A 88 -9.39 10.17 17.02
N GLU A 89 -10.39 10.11 16.15
CA GLU A 89 -11.81 9.99 16.54
C GLU A 89 -12.30 8.54 16.65
N SER A 90 -11.49 7.56 16.23
CA SER A 90 -11.94 6.17 16.07
C SER A 90 -12.26 5.43 17.37
N GLY A 91 -11.71 5.88 18.51
CA GLY A 91 -11.74 5.12 19.77
C GLY A 91 -10.91 3.83 19.75
N ILE A 92 -10.17 3.55 18.67
CA ILE A 92 -9.29 2.39 18.57
C ILE A 92 -8.08 2.62 19.46
N ILE A 93 -7.80 1.65 20.33
CA ILE A 93 -6.56 1.58 21.12
C ILE A 93 -5.69 0.52 20.45
N PRO A 94 -4.78 0.89 19.54
CA PRO A 94 -3.97 -0.08 18.82
C PRO A 94 -2.88 -0.67 19.72
N ASN A 95 -2.49 -1.92 19.45
CA ASN A 95 -1.29 -2.51 20.03
C ASN A 95 -0.06 -1.70 19.53
N PRO A 96 0.78 -1.13 20.41
CA PRO A 96 1.95 -0.34 20.01
C PRO A 96 3.05 -1.14 19.30
N ASN A 97 2.94 -2.47 19.27
CA ASN A 97 3.83 -3.38 18.57
C ASN A 97 3.08 -4.22 17.52
N SER A 98 1.94 -3.76 17.02
CA SER A 98 1.10 -4.53 16.08
C SER A 98 1.82 -4.96 14.81
N VAL A 99 2.89 -4.27 14.38
CA VAL A 99 3.71 -4.67 13.24
C VAL A 99 4.42 -6.01 13.44
N GLU A 100 4.72 -6.39 14.69
CA GLU A 100 5.40 -7.65 15.04
C GLU A 100 4.41 -8.82 15.20
N GLU A 101 3.10 -8.53 15.29
CA GLU A 101 2.07 -9.57 15.43
C GLU A 101 1.89 -10.34 14.12
N PRO A 102 1.83 -11.68 14.15
CA PRO A 102 1.65 -12.49 12.95
C PRO A 102 0.32 -12.19 12.28
N MET A 103 0.28 -12.37 10.95
CA MET A 103 -0.99 -12.36 10.21
C MET A 103 -1.84 -13.57 10.60
N ASP A 104 -3.17 -13.38 10.66
CA ASP A 104 -4.11 -14.50 10.77
C ASP A 104 -3.95 -15.42 9.54
N PRO A 105 -3.62 -16.71 9.73
CA PRO A 105 -3.49 -17.67 8.63
C PRO A 105 -4.77 -17.81 7.80
N ASN A 106 -5.95 -17.62 8.38
CA ASN A 106 -7.23 -17.70 7.67
C ASN A 106 -7.44 -16.52 6.71
N ILE A 107 -6.78 -15.38 6.96
CA ILE A 107 -6.77 -14.23 6.04
C ILE A 107 -5.62 -14.40 5.02
N LEU A 108 -4.42 -14.74 5.49
CA LEU A 108 -3.22 -14.76 4.67
C LEU A 108 -3.20 -15.92 3.65
N ASN A 109 -3.47 -17.16 4.10
CA ASN A 109 -3.29 -18.34 3.26
C ASN A 109 -4.18 -18.32 2.02
N PRO A 110 -5.48 -17.95 2.10
CA PRO A 110 -6.32 -17.87 0.90
C PRO A 110 -5.79 -16.86 -0.13
N MET A 111 -5.23 -15.72 0.30
CA MET A 111 -4.62 -14.77 -0.62
C MET A 111 -3.36 -15.34 -1.27
N LEU A 112 -2.49 -15.99 -0.48
CA LEU A 112 -1.29 -16.66 -0.97
C LEU A 112 -1.62 -17.79 -1.94
N GLU A 113 -2.68 -18.56 -1.72
CA GLU A 113 -3.04 -19.68 -2.58
C GLU A 113 -3.72 -19.22 -3.87
N LYS A 114 -4.66 -18.28 -3.77
CA LYS A 114 -5.60 -17.98 -4.85
C LYS A 114 -5.25 -16.75 -5.69
N ILE A 115 -4.38 -15.86 -5.22
CA ILE A 115 -4.11 -14.58 -5.88
C ILE A 115 -2.63 -14.50 -6.32
N PRO A 116 -2.30 -14.87 -7.57
CA PRO A 116 -0.93 -14.80 -8.07
C PRO A 116 -0.29 -13.41 -7.95
N GLU A 117 -1.08 -12.35 -8.18
CA GLU A 117 -0.60 -10.97 -8.05
C GLU A 117 -0.25 -10.60 -6.60
N PHE A 118 -0.93 -11.17 -5.61
CA PHE A 118 -0.58 -10.97 -4.20
C PHE A 118 0.74 -11.66 -3.85
N ARG A 119 0.93 -12.91 -4.28
CA ARG A 119 2.20 -13.64 -4.08
C ARG A 119 3.41 -12.85 -4.59
N LYS A 120 3.31 -12.26 -5.79
CA LYS A 120 4.38 -11.41 -6.35
C LYS A 120 4.77 -10.22 -5.46
N MET A 121 3.82 -9.67 -4.71
CA MET A 121 4.06 -8.54 -3.79
C MET A 121 4.48 -8.99 -2.38
N TYR A 122 4.08 -10.19 -1.97
CA TYR A 122 4.34 -10.73 -0.63
C TYR A 122 5.66 -11.49 -0.54
N ASP A 123 5.94 -12.37 -1.50
CA ASP A 123 7.12 -13.24 -1.48
C ASP A 123 8.38 -12.43 -1.80
N VAL A 124 9.45 -12.65 -1.03
CA VAL A 124 10.70 -11.88 -1.15
C VAL A 124 11.37 -12.01 -2.52
N ASP A 125 11.18 -13.16 -3.18
CA ASP A 125 11.65 -13.47 -4.53
C ASP A 125 10.49 -13.56 -5.53
N GLY A 126 9.31 -13.05 -5.17
CA GLY A 126 8.08 -13.15 -5.96
C GLY A 126 8.08 -12.32 -7.25
N LEU A 127 9.02 -11.38 -7.37
CA LEU A 127 9.17 -10.52 -8.55
C LEU A 127 10.65 -10.19 -8.77
N LYS A 128 11.14 -10.38 -9.99
CA LYS A 128 12.51 -9.99 -10.34
C LYS A 128 12.61 -8.47 -10.52
N VAL A 129 13.83 -7.94 -10.36
CA VAL A 129 14.09 -6.49 -10.48
C VAL A 129 13.65 -5.95 -11.84
N GLU A 130 13.95 -6.68 -12.91
CA GLU A 130 13.61 -6.37 -14.30
C GLU A 130 12.10 -6.46 -14.59
N GLU A 131 11.33 -7.17 -13.77
CA GLU A 131 9.88 -7.28 -13.90
C GLU A 131 9.14 -6.15 -13.17
N PHE A 132 9.79 -5.51 -12.19
CA PHE A 132 9.16 -4.52 -11.31
C PHE A 132 8.50 -3.36 -12.04
N THR A 133 9.15 -2.81 -13.07
CA THR A 133 8.62 -1.67 -13.84
C THR A 133 7.43 -2.05 -14.72
N ASN A 134 7.26 -3.33 -15.04
CA ASN A 134 6.18 -3.86 -15.87
C ASN A 134 5.06 -4.52 -15.04
N PHE A 135 5.24 -4.61 -13.72
CA PHE A 135 4.23 -5.14 -12.82
C PHE A 135 2.98 -4.25 -12.79
N GLY A 136 1.79 -4.87 -12.79
CA GLY A 136 0.55 -4.14 -12.98
C GLY A 136 0.25 -3.10 -11.90
N ALA A 137 0.59 -3.37 -10.64
CA ALA A 137 0.45 -2.38 -9.56
C ALA A 137 1.38 -1.16 -9.77
N THR A 138 2.61 -1.41 -10.24
CA THR A 138 3.60 -0.38 -10.57
C THR A 138 3.09 0.48 -11.72
N LEU A 139 2.70 -0.14 -12.83
CA LEU A 139 2.17 0.55 -14.01
C LEU A 139 0.93 1.38 -13.67
N ARG A 140 -0.02 0.82 -12.91
CA ARG A 140 -1.22 1.55 -12.48
C ARG A 140 -0.86 2.76 -11.63
N THR A 141 0.14 2.62 -10.75
CA THR A 141 0.60 3.71 -9.89
C THR A 141 1.27 4.82 -10.68
N LEU A 142 2.19 4.47 -11.58
CA LEU A 142 2.90 5.41 -12.44
C LEU A 142 1.95 6.15 -13.37
N ARG A 143 0.97 5.45 -13.98
CA ARG A 143 -0.07 6.10 -14.78
C ARG A 143 -0.85 7.15 -14.00
N GLY A 144 -1.19 6.86 -12.74
CA GLY A 144 -1.85 7.82 -11.87
C GLY A 144 -1.00 9.07 -11.63
N PHE A 145 0.30 8.90 -11.36
CA PHE A 145 1.20 10.04 -11.19
C PHE A 145 1.38 10.87 -12.45
N LEU A 146 1.57 10.23 -13.60
CA LEU A 146 1.69 10.92 -14.89
C LEU A 146 0.43 11.71 -15.21
N GLN A 147 -0.77 11.15 -14.95
CA GLN A 147 -2.01 11.88 -15.15
C GLN A 147 -2.11 13.10 -14.24
N SER A 148 -1.78 12.97 -12.95
CA SER A 148 -1.81 14.11 -12.03
C SER A 148 -0.85 15.24 -12.42
N VAL A 149 0.29 14.92 -13.03
CA VAL A 149 1.20 15.94 -13.59
C VAL A 149 0.54 16.66 -14.76
N ASN A 150 -0.07 15.94 -15.70
CA ASN A 150 -0.79 16.55 -16.82
C ASN A 150 -1.93 17.45 -16.34
N ASP A 151 -2.68 17.01 -15.32
CA ASP A 151 -3.79 17.79 -14.76
C ASP A 151 -3.29 19.08 -14.10
N LEU A 152 -2.14 19.02 -13.42
CA LEU A 152 -1.49 20.20 -12.84
C LEU A 152 -1.02 21.16 -13.93
N GLU A 153 -0.42 20.68 -15.01
CA GLU A 153 -0.01 21.51 -16.14
C GLU A 153 -1.20 22.22 -16.78
N ALA A 154 -2.31 21.51 -17.00
CA ALA A 154 -3.55 22.08 -17.52
C ALA A 154 -4.09 23.19 -16.59
N PHE A 155 -4.10 22.94 -15.28
CA PHE A 155 -4.52 23.93 -14.28
C PHE A 155 -3.63 25.17 -14.30
N VAL A 156 -2.30 24.99 -14.30
CA VAL A 156 -1.34 26.11 -14.35
C VAL A 156 -1.54 26.94 -15.62
N ARG A 157 -1.72 26.29 -16.78
CA ARG A 157 -2.02 26.98 -18.04
C ARG A 157 -3.25 27.87 -17.90
N ASP A 158 -4.37 27.31 -17.41
CA ASP A 158 -5.65 28.03 -17.37
C ASP A 158 -5.63 29.19 -16.35
N VAL A 159 -4.82 29.10 -15.29
CA VAL A 159 -4.63 30.17 -14.30
C VAL A 159 -3.68 31.27 -14.80
N THR A 160 -2.61 30.90 -15.50
CA THR A 160 -1.54 31.84 -15.90
C THR A 160 -1.78 32.49 -17.25
N VAL A 161 -2.51 31.82 -18.15
CA VAL A 161 -2.88 32.30 -19.48
C VAL A 161 -4.40 32.16 -19.60
N PRO A 162 -5.18 33.17 -19.13
CA PRO A 162 -6.63 33.12 -19.19
C PRO A 162 -7.11 32.90 -20.62
N ASN A 163 -8.07 31.99 -20.80
CA ASN A 163 -8.67 31.74 -22.11
C ASN A 163 -9.47 33.00 -22.54
N PRO A 164 -9.10 33.69 -23.63
CA PRO A 164 -9.81 34.88 -24.10
C PRO A 164 -11.17 34.56 -24.74
N ASP A 165 -11.45 33.28 -25.03
CA ASP A 165 -12.69 32.81 -25.62
C ASP A 165 -13.76 32.36 -24.58
N ASN A 166 -13.44 32.47 -23.28
CA ASN A 166 -14.39 32.20 -22.20
C ASN A 166 -15.41 33.34 -22.01
#